data_AF-A0A1I5T1X8-F1
#
_entry.id   AF-A0A1I5T1X8-F1
#
_cell.length_a   1.000
_cell.length_b   1.000
_cell.length_c   1.000
_cell.angle_alpha   90.00
_cell.angle_beta   90.00
_cell.angle_gamma   90.00
#
_symmetry.space_group_name_H-M   'P 1'
#
loop_
_entity.id
_entity.type
_entity.pdbx_description
1 polymer ?
#
loop_
_entity_poly.entity_id
_entity_poly.type
_entity_poly.pdbx_seq_one_letter_code
_entity_poly.pdbx_strand_id
1 'polypeptide(L)'
;MTLWNRYVFRRGAEVQDMWDQMFQQRRRDDSDIRLLYVGGRGFDLRAQSVMDRFVGSVTASGCSVEKAELLLVGFRGYQLSEELVEVTEANALALERRFAVIGATRTVMIESTAEGEDDLSASNALRLGTEEVLRAVSDQTDIVLDVSSLPRIAYLSLMLALLDRLVPNRNAPVPLAASKINLQILVGEDAGLDSMIQSEDPSNELVLIPGFASALQTESTRDWPLVWFPVLGENRVSQLQKVMYDQIPDSAEICPVLPHPSRDPRRGDRLLIEYKVPLFDVSKTPLTNVLYAHESNPFEAYRQLLGAMKRYQRSLSVIGGCRLVVTPLASKLITLGAALACYEMKLDIVNGNYGVAIPYAEPKRYSVSIAALRSSAPDVSAMVLTGDAYA
;
A
#
# COMPACT_ATOMS: atom_id res chain seq x y z
N MET A 1 1.72 22.20 7.66
CA MET A 1 0.67 21.46 8.39
C MET A 1 0.44 20.14 7.66
N THR A 2 0.66 18.97 8.27
CA THR A 2 0.54 17.64 7.63
C THR A 2 -0.90 17.34 7.23
N LEU A 3 -1.11 16.56 6.15
CA LEU A 3 -2.46 16.24 5.65
C LEU A 3 -3.27 15.47 6.69
N TRP A 4 -2.74 14.35 7.17
CA TRP A 4 -3.40 13.50 8.17
C TRP A 4 -2.93 13.83 9.59
N ASN A 5 -2.94 15.12 9.94
CA ASN A 5 -2.67 15.54 11.32
C ASN A 5 -3.75 15.00 12.27
N ARG A 6 -5.01 15.08 11.85
CA ARG A 6 -6.12 14.29 12.39
C ARG A 6 -6.33 13.12 11.41
N TYR A 7 -6.64 11.94 11.93
CA TYR A 7 -6.86 10.76 11.10
C TYR A 7 -8.00 9.91 11.64
N VAL A 8 -8.58 9.08 10.76
CA VAL A 8 -9.55 8.05 11.13
C VAL A 8 -8.96 6.68 10.80
N PHE A 9 -8.66 5.94 11.86
CA PHE A 9 -8.18 4.57 11.81
C PHE A 9 -8.86 3.77 12.91
N ARG A 10 -9.37 2.59 12.57
CA ARG A 10 -9.97 1.65 13.50
C ARG A 10 -9.53 0.23 13.18
N ARG A 11 -9.54 -0.62 14.19
CA ARG A 11 -9.13 -2.02 14.08
C ARG A 11 -10.07 -2.92 14.90
N GLY A 12 -10.26 -4.14 14.43
CA GLY A 12 -11.03 -5.16 15.12
C GLY A 12 -12.49 -4.77 15.24
N ALA A 13 -13.05 -4.80 16.46
CA ALA A 13 -14.44 -4.47 16.71
C ALA A 13 -14.77 -3.00 16.41
N GLU A 14 -13.82 -2.08 16.62
CA GLU A 14 -14.06 -0.64 16.44
C GLU A 14 -14.30 -0.24 14.98
N VAL A 15 -13.99 -1.12 14.02
CA VAL A 15 -14.31 -0.91 12.61
C VAL A 15 -15.82 -0.91 12.39
N GLN A 16 -16.54 -1.81 13.07
CA GLN A 16 -18.00 -1.87 12.97
C GLN A 16 -18.64 -0.60 13.54
N ASP A 17 -18.17 -0.15 14.70
CA ASP A 17 -18.64 1.10 15.32
C ASP A 17 -18.44 2.31 14.40
N MET A 18 -17.30 2.36 13.68
CA MET A 18 -17.02 3.40 12.71
C MET A 18 -17.99 3.37 11.53
N TRP A 19 -18.20 2.20 10.92
CA TRP A 19 -19.13 2.08 9.80
C TRP A 19 -20.57 2.38 10.22
N ASP A 20 -21.01 1.91 11.38
CA ASP A 20 -22.33 2.21 11.93
C ASP A 20 -22.54 3.72 12.07
N GLN A 21 -21.55 4.45 12.60
CA GLN A 21 -21.60 5.92 12.69
C GLN A 21 -21.62 6.59 11.32
N MET A 22 -20.77 6.16 10.38
CA MET A 22 -20.71 6.72 9.02
C MET A 22 -22.04 6.53 8.28
N PHE A 23 -22.62 5.32 8.32
CA PHE A 23 -23.88 5.04 7.63
C PHE A 23 -25.09 5.64 8.36
N GLN A 24 -25.07 5.76 9.69
CA GLN A 24 -26.08 6.53 10.42
C GLN A 24 -26.09 8.00 10.01
N GLN A 25 -24.92 8.62 9.88
CA GLN A 25 -24.80 10.00 9.42
C GLN A 25 -25.38 10.14 8.01
N ARG A 26 -25.04 9.24 7.09
CA ARG A 26 -25.60 9.26 5.73
C ARG A 26 -27.11 9.14 5.65
N ARG A 27 -27.72 8.30 6.49
CA ARG A 27 -29.19 8.21 6.55
C ARG A 27 -29.82 9.51 7.03
N ARG A 28 -29.18 10.21 7.97
CA ARG A 28 -29.67 11.53 8.43
C ARG A 28 -29.56 12.58 7.34
N ASP A 29 -28.50 12.49 6.54
CA ASP A 29 -28.21 13.41 5.44
C ASP A 29 -28.93 13.02 4.13
N ASP A 30 -29.80 12.00 4.17
CA ASP A 30 -30.59 11.48 3.04
C ASP A 30 -29.74 11.27 1.77
N SER A 31 -28.53 10.73 1.95
CA SER A 31 -27.52 10.60 0.90
C SER A 31 -27.36 9.14 0.44
N ASP A 32 -27.61 8.91 -0.84
CA ASP A 32 -27.46 7.61 -1.48
C ASP A 32 -26.00 7.14 -1.56
N ILE A 33 -25.78 5.82 -1.47
CA ILE A 33 -24.47 5.19 -1.66
C ILE A 33 -24.24 4.88 -3.13
N ARG A 34 -23.20 5.49 -3.71
CA ARG A 34 -22.57 5.07 -4.97
C ARG A 34 -21.18 4.52 -4.68
N LEU A 35 -21.07 3.21 -4.60
CA LEU A 35 -19.88 2.48 -4.14
C LEU A 35 -19.05 1.94 -5.32
N LEU A 36 -17.74 2.18 -5.29
CA LEU A 36 -16.74 1.40 -6.01
C LEU A 36 -15.88 0.64 -4.99
N TYR A 37 -16.00 -0.69 -4.95
CA TYR A 37 -15.15 -1.56 -4.14
C TYR A 37 -14.06 -2.15 -5.03
N VAL A 38 -12.79 -1.85 -4.77
CA VAL A 38 -11.65 -2.40 -5.50
C VAL A 38 -10.96 -3.43 -4.62
N GLY A 39 -10.85 -4.66 -5.09
CA GLY A 39 -10.22 -5.76 -4.36
C GLY A 39 -9.34 -6.63 -5.26
N GLY A 40 -8.50 -7.48 -4.65
CA GLY A 40 -7.61 -8.37 -5.39
C GLY A 40 -8.22 -9.73 -5.72
N ARG A 41 -8.02 -10.20 -6.95
CA ARG A 41 -8.22 -11.59 -7.36
C ARG A 41 -6.95 -12.40 -7.02
N GLY A 42 -6.73 -12.64 -5.73
CA GLY A 42 -5.58 -13.39 -5.21
C GLY A 42 -6.00 -14.57 -4.33
N PHE A 43 -5.04 -15.40 -3.90
CA PHE A 43 -5.30 -16.57 -3.04
C PHE A 43 -5.56 -16.22 -1.56
N ASP A 44 -5.35 -14.96 -1.15
CA ASP A 44 -5.49 -14.55 0.25
C ASP A 44 -6.97 -14.50 0.66
N LEU A 45 -7.40 -15.49 1.45
CA LEU A 45 -8.79 -15.67 1.87
C LEU A 45 -9.25 -14.62 2.89
N ARG A 46 -8.34 -13.83 3.46
CA ARG A 46 -8.70 -12.77 4.41
C ARG A 46 -9.60 -11.70 3.79
N ALA A 47 -9.49 -11.49 2.48
CA ALA A 47 -10.36 -10.59 1.72
C ALA A 47 -11.85 -10.98 1.83
N GLN A 48 -12.15 -12.28 1.98
CA GLN A 48 -13.54 -12.72 2.17
C GLN A 48 -14.12 -12.19 3.49
N SER A 49 -13.36 -12.30 4.58
CA SER A 49 -13.80 -11.81 5.89
C SER A 49 -13.94 -10.28 5.92
N VAL A 50 -13.05 -9.56 5.23
CA VAL A 50 -13.15 -8.10 5.10
C VAL A 50 -14.41 -7.71 4.33
N MET A 51 -14.65 -8.35 3.18
CA MET A 51 -15.83 -8.11 2.35
C MET A 51 -17.13 -8.48 3.07
N ASP A 52 -17.18 -9.61 3.77
CA ASP A 52 -18.35 -10.04 4.55
C ASP A 52 -18.73 -9.00 5.60
N ARG A 53 -17.75 -8.46 6.34
CA ARG A 53 -18.02 -7.42 7.34
C ARG A 53 -18.47 -6.12 6.70
N PHE A 54 -17.82 -5.67 5.62
CA PHE A 54 -18.18 -4.43 4.95
C PHE A 54 -19.57 -4.50 4.31
N VAL A 55 -19.85 -5.54 3.52
CA VAL A 55 -21.16 -5.76 2.88
C VAL A 55 -22.25 -5.97 3.93
N GLY A 56 -21.95 -6.72 4.99
CA GLY A 56 -22.84 -6.88 6.14
C GLY A 56 -23.19 -5.54 6.78
N SER A 57 -22.22 -4.65 6.95
CA SER A 57 -22.45 -3.31 7.50
C SER A 57 -23.30 -2.44 6.58
N VAL A 58 -23.04 -2.46 5.26
CA VAL A 58 -23.85 -1.70 4.28
C VAL A 58 -25.29 -2.20 4.28
N THR A 59 -25.50 -3.51 4.21
CA THR A 59 -26.84 -4.10 4.18
C THR A 59 -27.62 -3.90 5.49
N ALA A 60 -26.96 -4.02 6.64
CA ALA A 60 -27.58 -3.78 7.94
C ALA A 60 -27.86 -2.29 8.21
N SER A 61 -27.16 -1.38 7.55
CA SER A 61 -27.31 0.05 7.78
C SER A 61 -28.69 0.60 7.39
N GLY A 62 -29.36 -0.03 6.41
CA GLY A 62 -30.58 0.51 5.81
C GLY A 62 -30.37 1.78 4.97
N CYS A 63 -29.13 2.12 4.61
CA CYS A 63 -28.86 3.13 3.59
C CYS A 63 -29.37 2.67 2.22
N SER A 64 -29.85 3.62 1.42
CA SER A 64 -30.14 3.39 0.00
C SER A 64 -28.83 3.25 -0.79
N VAL A 65 -28.71 2.18 -1.57
CA VAL A 65 -27.59 1.92 -2.47
C VAL A 65 -28.07 2.16 -3.89
N GLU A 66 -27.73 3.33 -4.45
CA GLU A 66 -28.07 3.70 -5.82
C GLU A 66 -27.28 2.87 -6.83
N LYS A 67 -25.98 2.68 -6.55
CA LYS A 67 -25.06 1.93 -7.42
C LYS A 67 -23.94 1.32 -6.60
N ALA A 68 -23.61 0.06 -6.84
CA ALA A 68 -22.40 -0.55 -6.31
C ALA A 68 -21.71 -1.42 -7.37
N GLU A 69 -20.40 -1.26 -7.48
CA GLU A 69 -19.55 -2.04 -8.38
C GLU A 69 -18.36 -2.61 -7.60
N LEU A 70 -18.13 -3.91 -7.73
CA LEU A 70 -16.90 -4.57 -7.31
C LEU A 70 -15.97 -4.69 -8.52
N LEU A 71 -14.76 -4.14 -8.39
CA LEU A 71 -13.68 -4.31 -9.34
C LEU A 71 -12.64 -5.28 -8.78
N LEU A 72 -12.63 -6.51 -9.30
CA LEU A 72 -11.62 -7.51 -8.95
C LEU A 72 -10.40 -7.37 -9.86
N VAL A 73 -9.25 -7.04 -9.27
CA VAL A 73 -7.99 -6.86 -9.98
C VAL A 73 -7.15 -8.13 -9.88
N GLY A 74 -6.94 -8.80 -11.01
CA GLY A 74 -6.10 -9.98 -11.13
C GLY A 74 -4.76 -9.68 -11.81
N PHE A 75 -3.77 -10.52 -11.56
CA PHE A 75 -2.43 -10.40 -12.11
C PHE A 75 -2.04 -11.67 -12.82
N ARG A 76 -1.48 -11.55 -14.02
CA ARG A 76 -0.84 -12.67 -14.72
C ARG A 76 0.67 -12.61 -14.51
N GLY A 77 1.33 -13.77 -14.57
CA GLY A 77 2.79 -13.88 -14.45
C GLY A 77 3.31 -14.38 -13.11
N TYR A 78 2.44 -14.55 -12.10
CA TYR A 78 2.80 -15.27 -10.88
C TYR A 78 2.87 -16.77 -11.14
N GLN A 79 3.92 -17.40 -10.62
CA GLN A 79 4.11 -18.84 -10.67
C GLN A 79 3.56 -19.43 -9.36
N LEU A 80 2.30 -19.85 -9.41
CA LEU A 80 1.59 -20.46 -8.29
C LEU A 80 1.49 -21.97 -8.49
N SER A 81 1.41 -22.73 -7.40
CA SER A 81 1.04 -24.15 -7.46
C SER A 81 -0.39 -24.31 -7.98
N GLU A 82 -0.73 -25.48 -8.53
CA GLU A 82 -2.09 -25.79 -8.99
C GLU A 82 -3.12 -25.56 -7.87
N GLU A 83 -2.82 -25.98 -6.65
CA GLU A 83 -3.67 -25.73 -5.47
C GLU A 83 -3.92 -24.23 -5.22
N LEU A 84 -2.90 -23.38 -5.36
CA LEU A 84 -3.04 -21.93 -5.17
C LEU A 84 -3.82 -21.27 -6.32
N VAL A 85 -3.71 -21.79 -7.54
CA VAL A 85 -4.54 -21.35 -8.67
C VAL A 85 -6.00 -21.68 -8.40
N GLU A 86 -6.32 -22.91 -7.98
CA GLU A 86 -7.68 -23.31 -7.62
C GLU A 86 -8.25 -22.46 -6.48
N VAL A 87 -7.44 -22.22 -5.43
CA VAL A 87 -7.85 -21.34 -4.33
C VAL A 87 -8.07 -19.90 -4.79
N THR A 88 -7.25 -19.38 -5.70
CA THR A 88 -7.43 -18.03 -6.26
C THR A 88 -8.76 -17.91 -7.00
N GLU A 89 -9.11 -18.88 -7.83
CA GLU A 89 -10.36 -18.91 -8.59
C GLU A 89 -11.57 -19.10 -7.67
N ALA A 90 -11.48 -20.00 -6.70
CA ALA A 90 -12.53 -20.19 -5.70
C ALA A 90 -12.74 -18.93 -4.85
N ASN A 91 -11.65 -18.23 -4.48
CA ASN A 91 -11.73 -16.98 -3.74
C ASN A 91 -12.45 -15.89 -4.54
N ALA A 92 -12.10 -15.72 -5.82
CA ALA A 92 -12.74 -14.73 -6.71
C ALA A 92 -14.25 -14.93 -6.81
N LEU A 93 -14.70 -16.17 -7.07
CA LEU A 93 -16.12 -16.52 -7.11
C LEU A 93 -16.80 -16.28 -5.76
N ALA A 94 -16.10 -16.51 -4.66
CA ALA A 94 -16.64 -16.30 -3.33
C ALA A 94 -16.77 -14.80 -2.96
N LEU A 95 -15.89 -13.94 -3.48
CA LEU A 95 -16.01 -12.48 -3.36
C LEU A 95 -17.16 -11.96 -4.24
N GLU A 96 -17.26 -12.42 -5.49
CA GLU A 96 -18.36 -12.08 -6.41
C GLU A 96 -19.72 -12.40 -5.79
N ARG A 97 -19.90 -13.60 -5.23
CA ARG A 97 -21.15 -14.02 -4.58
C ARG A 97 -21.53 -13.16 -3.37
N ARG A 98 -20.54 -12.76 -2.56
CA ARG A 98 -20.77 -11.91 -1.39
C ARG A 98 -21.19 -10.50 -1.79
N PHE A 99 -20.56 -9.95 -2.82
CA PHE A 99 -20.87 -8.61 -3.29
C PHE A 99 -22.17 -8.51 -4.09
N ALA A 100 -22.60 -9.62 -4.71
CA ALA A 100 -23.82 -9.68 -5.52
C ALA A 100 -25.10 -9.24 -4.77
N VAL A 101 -25.08 -9.22 -3.44
CA VAL A 101 -26.18 -8.74 -2.59
C VAL A 101 -26.40 -7.23 -2.73
N ILE A 102 -25.36 -6.46 -3.06
CA ILE A 102 -25.41 -5.00 -3.15
C ILE A 102 -25.09 -4.45 -4.54
N GLY A 103 -24.42 -5.20 -5.42
CA GLY A 103 -24.02 -4.67 -6.72
C GLY A 103 -23.42 -5.68 -7.70
N ALA A 104 -22.97 -5.15 -8.84
CA ALA A 104 -22.37 -5.94 -9.91
C ALA A 104 -20.85 -6.11 -9.72
N THR A 105 -20.26 -7.13 -10.34
CA THR A 105 -18.81 -7.36 -10.32
C THR A 105 -18.22 -7.28 -11.72
N ARG A 106 -17.03 -6.70 -11.82
CA ARG A 106 -16.19 -6.63 -13.02
C ARG A 106 -14.78 -7.07 -12.67
N THR A 107 -14.14 -7.81 -13.56
CA THR A 107 -12.72 -8.21 -13.40
C THR A 107 -11.82 -7.40 -14.33
N VAL A 108 -10.67 -6.98 -13.83
CA VAL A 108 -9.58 -6.36 -14.60
C VAL A 108 -8.34 -7.21 -14.44
N MET A 109 -7.73 -7.64 -15.54
CA MET A 109 -6.48 -8.40 -15.52
C MET A 109 -5.31 -7.49 -15.91
N ILE A 110 -4.28 -7.47 -15.06
CA ILE A 110 -3.03 -6.77 -15.32
C ILE A 110 -2.02 -7.78 -15.88
N GLU A 111 -1.58 -7.54 -17.12
CA GLU A 111 -0.71 -8.44 -17.87
C GLU A 111 0.64 -7.78 -18.14
N SER A 112 1.74 -8.41 -17.72
CA SER A 112 3.06 -8.13 -18.28
C SER A 112 3.16 -8.88 -19.61
N THR A 113 3.15 -8.18 -20.75
CA THR A 113 3.43 -8.80 -22.05
C THR A 113 4.87 -9.30 -22.05
N ALA A 114 5.05 -10.61 -21.97
CA ALA A 114 6.35 -11.28 -21.85
C ALA A 114 7.08 -11.46 -23.20
N GLU A 115 6.85 -10.59 -24.19
CA GLU A 115 7.58 -10.60 -25.46
C GLU A 115 8.32 -9.28 -25.67
N GLY A 116 9.47 -9.15 -24.99
CA GLY A 116 10.41 -8.06 -25.17
C GLY A 116 11.42 -7.99 -24.02
N GLU A 117 12.71 -7.85 -24.33
CA GLU A 117 13.85 -7.75 -23.38
C GLU A 117 13.89 -6.44 -22.57
N ASP A 118 12.79 -5.68 -22.47
CA ASP A 118 12.80 -4.38 -21.80
C ASP A 118 12.26 -4.45 -20.36
N ASP A 119 13.07 -3.95 -19.42
CA ASP A 119 12.75 -3.62 -18.00
C ASP A 119 11.46 -2.80 -17.80
N LEU A 120 10.88 -2.30 -18.89
CA LEU A 120 9.67 -1.49 -18.97
C LEU A 120 8.38 -2.31 -18.91
N SER A 121 8.39 -3.64 -18.99
CA SER A 121 7.17 -4.45 -19.16
C SER A 121 6.27 -4.48 -17.92
N ALA A 122 6.81 -4.78 -16.72
CA ALA A 122 6.02 -4.92 -15.49
C ALA A 122 5.54 -3.56 -14.94
N SER A 123 6.40 -2.53 -14.96
CA SER A 123 6.03 -1.18 -14.53
C SER A 123 4.99 -0.56 -15.47
N ASN A 124 5.06 -0.81 -16.79
CA ASN A 124 4.02 -0.36 -17.73
C ASN A 124 2.71 -1.12 -17.56
N ALA A 125 2.76 -2.45 -17.39
CA ALA A 125 1.57 -3.24 -17.10
C ALA A 125 0.83 -2.71 -15.87
N LEU A 126 1.57 -2.46 -14.79
CA LEU A 126 1.04 -1.90 -13.56
C LEU A 126 0.43 -0.51 -13.77
N ARG A 127 1.08 0.36 -14.56
CA ARG A 127 0.54 1.68 -14.92
C ARG A 127 -0.77 1.57 -15.71
N LEU A 128 -0.81 0.76 -16.76
CA LEU A 128 -2.01 0.56 -17.59
C LEU A 128 -3.16 -0.04 -16.77
N GLY A 129 -2.86 -1.04 -15.93
CA GLY A 129 -3.84 -1.61 -15.01
C GLY A 129 -4.38 -0.61 -14.01
N THR A 130 -3.52 0.25 -13.45
CA THR A 130 -3.90 1.34 -12.55
C THR A 130 -4.79 2.36 -13.26
N GLU A 131 -4.46 2.75 -14.50
CA GLU A 131 -5.27 3.64 -15.33
C GLU A 131 -6.66 3.05 -15.61
N GLU A 132 -6.75 1.75 -15.88
CA GLU A 132 -8.03 1.06 -16.11
C GLU A 132 -8.92 1.05 -14.86
N VAL A 133 -8.33 0.84 -13.67
CA VAL A 133 -9.06 0.98 -12.40
C VAL A 133 -9.52 2.43 -12.20
N LEU A 134 -8.65 3.41 -12.46
CA LEU A 134 -9.00 4.82 -12.34
C LEU A 134 -10.13 5.23 -13.29
N ARG A 135 -10.26 4.63 -14.47
CA ARG A 135 -11.41 4.89 -15.37
C ARG A 135 -12.75 4.51 -14.77
N ALA A 136 -12.78 3.56 -13.82
CA ALA A 136 -14.01 3.21 -13.10
C ALA A 136 -14.40 4.28 -12.06
N VAL A 137 -13.48 5.15 -11.66
CA VAL A 137 -13.80 6.30 -10.80
C VAL A 137 -14.50 7.35 -11.67
N SER A 138 -15.76 7.63 -11.35
CA SER A 138 -16.64 8.58 -12.03
C SER A 138 -17.34 9.48 -11.01
N ASP A 139 -18.47 9.01 -10.48
CA ASP A 139 -19.48 9.75 -9.73
C ASP A 139 -19.72 9.16 -8.33
N GLN A 140 -18.85 8.24 -7.90
CA GLN A 140 -18.96 7.56 -6.63
C GLN A 140 -18.92 8.51 -5.44
N THR A 141 -19.66 8.15 -4.40
CA THR A 141 -19.59 8.77 -3.07
C THR A 141 -18.57 8.04 -2.18
N ASP A 142 -18.35 6.74 -2.45
CA ASP A 142 -17.49 5.89 -1.65
C ASP A 142 -16.59 5.06 -2.55
N ILE A 143 -15.31 5.08 -2.24
CA ILE A 143 -14.33 4.21 -2.85
C ILE A 143 -13.69 3.40 -1.72
N VAL A 144 -13.76 2.09 -1.84
CA VAL A 144 -13.09 1.16 -0.94
C VAL A 144 -11.95 0.50 -1.70
N LEU A 145 -10.74 0.57 -1.18
CA LEU A 145 -9.60 -0.22 -1.66
C LEU A 145 -9.26 -1.27 -0.61
N ASP A 146 -9.63 -2.52 -0.88
CA ASP A 146 -9.29 -3.67 -0.06
C ASP A 146 -7.95 -4.26 -0.51
N VAL A 147 -6.92 -4.07 0.32
CA VAL A 147 -5.55 -4.47 0.00
C VAL A 147 -5.22 -5.88 0.49
N SER A 148 -6.18 -6.60 1.06
CA SER A 148 -5.97 -7.89 1.72
C SER A 148 -5.42 -8.95 0.78
N SER A 149 -5.96 -9.00 -0.45
CA SER A 149 -5.59 -9.95 -1.51
C SER A 149 -4.87 -9.31 -2.69
N LEU A 150 -4.51 -8.03 -2.60
CA LEU A 150 -3.73 -7.33 -3.64
C LEU A 150 -2.22 -7.52 -3.41
N PRO A 151 -1.42 -7.75 -4.48
CA PRO A 151 0.01 -7.63 -4.39
C PRO A 151 0.47 -6.24 -3.94
N ARG A 152 1.67 -6.14 -3.38
CA ARG A 152 2.16 -4.88 -2.80
C ARG A 152 2.29 -3.77 -3.83
N ILE A 153 2.87 -4.07 -4.99
CA ILE A 153 2.96 -3.12 -6.10
C ILE A 153 1.59 -2.63 -6.57
N ALA A 154 0.57 -3.48 -6.50
CA ALA A 154 -0.79 -3.19 -6.93
C ALA A 154 -1.46 -2.19 -6.02
N TYR A 155 -1.56 -2.50 -4.73
CA TYR A 155 -2.26 -1.62 -3.81
C TYR A 155 -1.51 -0.30 -3.59
N LEU A 156 -0.17 -0.30 -3.67
CA LEU A 156 0.61 0.94 -3.62
C LEU A 156 0.24 1.84 -4.80
N SER A 157 0.24 1.30 -6.02
CA SER A 157 -0.08 2.05 -7.24
C SER A 157 -1.51 2.57 -7.21
N LEU A 158 -2.47 1.71 -6.88
CA LEU A 158 -3.88 2.08 -6.80
C LEU A 158 -4.15 3.13 -5.73
N MET A 159 -3.63 2.94 -4.52
CA MET A 159 -3.84 3.90 -3.42
C MET A 159 -3.26 5.27 -3.77
N LEU A 160 -2.02 5.31 -4.27
CA LEU A 160 -1.35 6.57 -4.60
C LEU A 160 -2.03 7.28 -5.77
N ALA A 161 -2.50 6.55 -6.77
CA ALA A 161 -3.20 7.11 -7.92
C ALA A 161 -4.62 7.60 -7.56
N LEU A 162 -5.32 6.89 -6.67
CA LEU A 162 -6.60 7.35 -6.10
C LEU A 162 -6.40 8.63 -5.28
N LEU A 163 -5.38 8.69 -4.43
CA LEU A 163 -5.05 9.90 -3.67
C LEU A 163 -4.73 11.08 -4.59
N ASP A 164 -3.91 10.87 -5.63
CA ASP A 164 -3.56 11.90 -6.62
C ASP A 164 -4.81 12.48 -7.30
N ARG A 165 -5.78 11.63 -7.62
CA ARG A 165 -7.06 12.03 -8.21
C ARG A 165 -7.98 12.76 -7.23
N LEU A 166 -8.04 12.32 -5.97
CA LEU A 166 -8.98 12.85 -4.98
C LEU A 166 -8.45 14.05 -4.20
N VAL A 167 -7.13 14.20 -4.08
CA VAL A 167 -6.45 15.26 -3.34
C VAL A 167 -5.36 15.90 -4.21
N PRO A 168 -5.71 16.48 -5.38
CA PRO A 168 -4.71 16.98 -6.33
C PRO A 168 -3.99 18.24 -5.84
N ASN A 169 -4.56 18.97 -4.86
CA ASN A 169 -4.00 20.20 -4.34
C ASN A 169 -4.07 20.27 -2.82
N ARG A 170 -2.89 20.19 -2.18
CA ARG A 170 -2.76 20.32 -0.73
C ARG A 170 -3.17 21.70 -0.19
N ASN A 171 -3.03 22.75 -0.99
CA ASN A 171 -3.27 24.13 -0.56
C ASN A 171 -4.76 24.53 -0.57
N ALA A 172 -5.66 23.61 -0.94
CA ALA A 172 -7.09 23.81 -0.73
C ALA A 172 -7.40 23.99 0.78
N PRO A 173 -8.47 24.71 1.16
CA PRO A 173 -8.81 24.94 2.56
C PRO A 173 -8.99 23.64 3.36
N VAL A 174 -9.63 22.64 2.75
CA VAL A 174 -9.87 21.32 3.34
C VAL A 174 -9.53 20.25 2.29
N PRO A 175 -8.24 19.96 2.05
CA PRO A 175 -7.80 19.18 0.89
C PRO A 175 -8.35 17.76 0.89
N LEU A 176 -8.46 17.13 2.07
CA LEU A 176 -8.95 15.77 2.21
C LEU A 176 -10.46 15.64 2.03
N ALA A 177 -11.24 16.72 2.16
CA ALA A 177 -12.68 16.73 1.92
C ALA A 177 -13.07 17.30 0.55
N ALA A 178 -12.10 17.81 -0.22
CA ALA A 178 -12.36 18.58 -1.44
C ALA A 178 -13.11 17.78 -2.53
N SER A 179 -12.83 16.48 -2.65
CA SER A 179 -13.51 15.60 -3.62
C SER A 179 -14.94 15.23 -3.20
N LYS A 180 -15.27 15.36 -1.90
CA LYS A 180 -16.49 14.81 -1.27
C LYS A 180 -16.64 13.29 -1.43
N ILE A 181 -15.56 12.59 -1.77
CA ILE A 181 -15.53 11.13 -1.89
C ILE A 181 -14.88 10.55 -0.64
N ASN A 182 -15.56 9.61 -0.02
CA ASN A 182 -15.02 8.84 1.10
C ASN A 182 -14.12 7.72 0.56
N LEU A 183 -12.80 7.93 0.60
CA LEU A 183 -11.82 6.87 0.29
C LEU A 183 -11.49 6.09 1.55
N GLN A 184 -11.79 4.80 1.55
CA GLN A 184 -11.42 3.87 2.63
C GLN A 184 -10.41 2.84 2.15
N ILE A 185 -9.40 2.56 2.96
CA ILE A 185 -8.47 1.45 2.76
C ILE A 185 -8.76 0.38 3.79
N LEU A 186 -9.05 -0.85 3.33
CA LEU A 186 -9.33 -1.99 4.20
C LEU A 186 -8.20 -3.00 4.16
N VAL A 187 -7.87 -3.56 5.31
CA VAL A 187 -6.81 -4.55 5.48
C VAL A 187 -7.29 -5.68 6.38
N GLY A 188 -7.23 -6.91 5.88
CA GLY A 188 -7.32 -8.12 6.67
C GLY A 188 -5.94 -8.51 7.19
N GLU A 189 -5.74 -8.43 8.50
CA GLU A 189 -4.47 -8.71 9.16
C GLU A 189 -4.51 -10.03 9.92
N ASP A 190 -3.50 -10.86 9.67
CA ASP A 190 -3.23 -12.06 10.46
C ASP A 190 -1.71 -12.28 10.49
N ALA A 191 -1.09 -11.86 11.58
CA ALA A 191 0.36 -11.96 11.75
C ALA A 191 0.87 -13.41 11.70
N GLY A 192 0.04 -14.37 12.12
CA GLY A 192 0.37 -15.79 12.04
C GLY A 192 0.47 -16.22 10.58
N LEU A 193 -0.56 -15.92 9.78
CA LEU A 193 -0.54 -16.23 8.36
C LEU A 193 0.57 -15.47 7.60
N ASP A 194 0.78 -14.20 7.90
CA ASP A 194 1.81 -13.39 7.22
C ASP A 194 3.22 -13.98 7.38
N SER A 195 3.53 -14.57 8.53
CA SER A 195 4.82 -15.24 8.76
C SER A 195 5.00 -16.55 7.97
N MET A 196 3.89 -17.15 7.51
CA MET A 196 3.89 -18.41 6.75
C MET A 196 3.88 -18.21 5.24
N ILE A 197 3.54 -17.01 4.75
CA ILE A 197 3.59 -16.70 3.32
C ILE A 197 5.04 -16.43 2.92
N GLN A 198 5.64 -17.41 2.26
CA GLN A 198 7.01 -17.29 1.75
C GLN A 198 6.99 -16.73 0.34
N SER A 199 7.79 -15.68 0.12
CA SER A 199 8.12 -15.21 -1.22
C SER A 199 9.44 -15.82 -1.65
N GLU A 200 9.41 -16.63 -2.69
CA GLU A 200 10.64 -17.18 -3.29
C GLU A 200 11.08 -16.28 -4.44
N ASP A 201 12.40 -16.13 -4.58
CA ASP A 201 13.14 -15.43 -5.62
C ASP A 201 12.51 -14.11 -6.14
N PRO A 202 13.11 -12.94 -5.84
CA PRO A 202 12.64 -11.70 -6.46
C PRO A 202 12.68 -11.84 -7.99
N SER A 203 11.73 -11.19 -8.66
CA SER A 203 11.85 -10.98 -10.11
C SER A 203 13.24 -10.39 -10.42
N ASN A 204 13.82 -10.78 -11.56
CA ASN A 204 15.02 -10.13 -12.06
C ASN A 204 14.81 -8.63 -12.32
N GLU A 205 13.56 -8.20 -12.49
CA GLU A 205 13.16 -6.82 -12.76
C GLU A 205 12.67 -6.09 -11.51
N LEU A 206 13.12 -4.86 -11.33
CA LEU A 206 12.57 -3.93 -10.34
C LEU A 206 11.31 -3.25 -10.89
N VAL A 207 10.30 -3.17 -10.05
CA VAL A 207 9.07 -2.44 -10.33
C VAL A 207 9.18 -1.06 -9.69
N LEU A 208 8.94 -0.01 -10.49
CA LEU A 208 8.80 1.35 -9.99
C LEU A 208 7.31 1.69 -9.91
N ILE A 209 6.88 2.15 -8.73
CA ILE A 209 5.48 2.55 -8.54
C ILE A 209 5.15 3.74 -9.45
N PRO A 210 4.06 3.70 -10.25
CA PRO A 210 3.68 4.79 -11.14
C PRO A 210 3.60 6.14 -10.42
N GLY A 211 4.22 7.16 -11.02
CA GLY A 211 4.32 8.49 -10.44
C GLY A 211 5.39 8.65 -9.34
N PHE A 212 6.18 7.62 -9.06
CA PHE A 212 7.29 7.60 -8.09
C PHE A 212 8.60 7.03 -8.70
N ALA A 213 8.76 7.13 -10.02
CA ALA A 213 9.97 6.68 -10.73
C ALA A 213 11.00 7.80 -10.96
N SER A 214 10.55 9.05 -11.05
CA SER A 214 11.35 10.17 -11.56
C SER A 214 12.61 10.45 -10.75
N ALA A 215 12.56 10.28 -9.43
CA ALA A 215 13.71 10.56 -8.57
C ALA A 215 14.89 9.60 -8.80
N LEU A 216 14.66 8.41 -9.37
CA LEU A 216 15.73 7.46 -9.70
C LEU A 216 16.18 7.58 -11.16
N GLN A 217 15.26 7.95 -12.06
CA GLN A 217 15.51 7.94 -13.51
C GLN A 217 16.02 9.27 -14.08
N THR A 218 15.84 10.39 -13.37
CA THR A 218 16.16 11.72 -13.92
C THR A 218 17.66 12.02 -13.85
N GLU A 219 18.31 12.18 -15.01
CA GLU A 219 19.75 12.45 -15.10
C GLU A 219 20.18 13.73 -14.38
N SER A 220 19.37 14.79 -14.44
CA SER A 220 19.67 16.08 -13.81
C SER A 220 19.71 16.04 -12.27
N THR A 221 19.27 14.93 -11.67
CA THR A 221 19.27 14.73 -10.22
C THR A 221 20.26 13.64 -9.77
N ARG A 222 21.07 13.08 -10.68
CA ARG A 222 22.06 12.04 -10.34
C ARG A 222 23.07 12.48 -9.29
N ASP A 223 23.46 13.75 -9.33
CA ASP A 223 24.44 14.33 -8.40
C ASP A 223 23.83 14.62 -7.02
N TRP A 224 22.50 14.54 -6.87
CA TRP A 224 21.88 14.74 -5.57
C TRP A 224 22.19 13.57 -4.64
N PRO A 225 22.53 13.85 -3.36
CA PRO A 225 22.68 12.82 -2.35
C PRO A 225 21.39 12.01 -2.24
N LEU A 226 21.54 10.69 -2.09
CA LEU A 226 20.42 9.77 -1.94
C LEU A 226 20.29 9.37 -0.48
N VAL A 227 19.08 9.47 0.06
CA VAL A 227 18.72 8.94 1.38
C VAL A 227 17.74 7.80 1.18
N TRP A 228 18.10 6.61 1.63
CA TRP A 228 17.32 5.40 1.47
C TRP A 228 16.71 4.94 2.79
N PHE A 229 15.41 4.72 2.78
CA PHE A 229 14.62 4.22 3.89
C PHE A 229 14.09 2.81 3.59
N PRO A 230 14.89 1.75 3.77
CA PRO A 230 14.39 0.39 3.66
C PRO A 230 13.54 0.06 4.90
N VAL A 231 12.24 -0.21 4.68
CA VAL A 231 11.30 -0.60 5.75
C VAL A 231 11.34 -2.11 5.90
N LEU A 232 11.97 -2.57 6.97
CA LEU A 232 12.41 -3.96 7.11
C LEU A 232 11.26 -4.89 7.52
N GLY A 233 11.17 -6.02 6.82
CA GLY A 233 10.25 -7.13 7.11
C GLY A 233 10.95 -8.47 6.97
N GLU A 234 10.34 -9.52 7.48
CA GLU A 234 10.92 -10.86 7.54
C GLU A 234 11.02 -11.52 6.16
N ASN A 235 12.12 -12.25 5.95
CA ASN A 235 12.40 -13.05 4.77
C ASN A 235 12.43 -12.21 3.48
N ARG A 236 12.91 -10.96 3.56
CA ARG A 236 12.99 -10.04 2.39
C ARG A 236 14.41 -9.57 2.05
N VAL A 237 15.43 -10.28 2.53
CA VAL A 237 16.85 -9.95 2.27
C VAL A 237 17.16 -9.91 0.77
N SER A 238 16.66 -10.87 0.00
CA SER A 238 16.89 -10.93 -1.45
C SER A 238 16.25 -9.75 -2.18
N GLN A 239 15.01 -9.38 -1.83
CA GLN A 239 14.37 -8.17 -2.35
C GLN A 239 15.15 -6.90 -1.99
N LEU A 240 15.60 -6.78 -0.74
CA LEU A 240 16.41 -5.64 -0.29
C LEU A 240 17.69 -5.53 -1.11
N GLN A 241 18.44 -6.63 -1.22
CA GLN A 241 19.70 -6.67 -1.94
C GLN A 241 19.52 -6.33 -3.42
N LYS A 242 18.44 -6.80 -4.05
CA LYS A 242 18.13 -6.46 -5.44
C LYS A 242 17.93 -4.95 -5.64
N VAL A 243 17.16 -4.30 -4.76
CA VAL A 243 17.02 -2.84 -4.80
C VAL A 243 18.36 -2.14 -4.51
N MET A 244 19.10 -2.63 -3.52
CA MET A 244 20.39 -2.08 -3.12
C MET A 244 21.40 -2.07 -4.27
N TYR A 245 21.59 -3.20 -4.94
CA TYR A 245 22.59 -3.32 -6.01
C TYR A 245 22.19 -2.58 -7.30
N ASP A 246 20.90 -2.50 -7.60
CA ASP A 246 20.44 -1.91 -8.87
C ASP A 246 20.19 -0.40 -8.79
N GLN A 247 19.80 0.14 -7.63
CA GLN A 247 19.28 1.52 -7.52
C GLN A 247 19.96 2.37 -6.43
N ILE A 248 20.68 1.78 -5.48
CA ILE A 248 21.22 2.50 -4.34
C ILE A 248 22.73 2.67 -4.52
N PRO A 249 23.24 3.91 -4.66
CA PRO A 249 24.68 4.14 -4.78
C PRO A 249 25.39 3.89 -3.44
N ASP A 250 26.67 3.53 -3.50
CA ASP A 250 27.51 3.29 -2.31
C ASP A 250 27.62 4.51 -1.37
N SER A 251 27.42 5.72 -1.90
CA SER A 251 27.44 6.98 -1.15
C SER A 251 26.10 7.34 -0.51
N ALA A 252 25.07 6.51 -0.65
CA ALA A 252 23.75 6.77 -0.09
C ALA A 252 23.77 6.77 1.44
N GLU A 253 23.02 7.70 2.03
CA GLU A 253 22.68 7.66 3.45
C GLU A 253 21.58 6.60 3.66
N ILE A 254 21.89 5.52 4.38
CA ILE A 254 20.95 4.44 4.64
C ILE A 254 20.32 4.62 6.02
N CYS A 255 18.99 4.61 6.07
CA CYS A 255 18.17 4.80 7.26
C CYS A 255 17.18 3.62 7.42
N PRO A 256 17.63 2.46 7.92
CA PRO A 256 16.76 1.30 8.07
C PRO A 256 15.58 1.60 8.99
N VAL A 257 14.37 1.28 8.55
CA VAL A 257 13.14 1.51 9.34
C VAL A 257 12.68 0.19 9.93
N LEU A 258 12.73 0.09 11.25
CA LEU A 258 12.27 -1.06 12.02
C LEU A 258 10.82 -0.87 12.49
N PRO A 259 9.98 -1.91 12.39
CA PRO A 259 8.68 -1.94 13.05
C PRO A 259 8.85 -1.86 14.58
N HIS A 260 8.23 -0.85 15.19
CA HIS A 260 8.16 -0.68 16.65
C HIS A 260 7.07 0.34 17.06
N PRO A 261 6.22 0.03 18.06
CA PRO A 261 6.17 -1.23 18.79
C PRO A 261 5.67 -2.36 17.91
N SER A 262 6.14 -3.57 18.22
CA SER A 262 5.76 -4.81 17.55
C SER A 262 5.05 -5.75 18.50
N ARG A 263 4.17 -6.61 17.98
CA ARG A 263 3.48 -7.63 18.79
C ARG A 263 4.48 -8.56 19.47
N ASP A 264 5.53 -8.95 18.74
CA ASP A 264 6.71 -9.61 19.31
C ASP A 264 7.76 -8.54 19.63
N PRO A 265 8.09 -8.28 20.91
CA PRO A 265 9.06 -7.27 21.30
C PRO A 265 10.46 -7.48 20.73
N ARG A 266 10.84 -8.72 20.37
CA ARG A 266 12.16 -9.06 19.80
C ARG A 266 12.19 -9.04 18.28
N ARG A 267 11.07 -8.68 17.63
CA ARG A 267 10.97 -8.63 16.17
C ARG A 267 12.04 -7.73 15.57
N GLY A 268 12.23 -6.53 16.12
CA GLY A 268 13.25 -5.59 15.66
C GLY A 268 14.68 -6.16 15.73
N ASP A 269 15.03 -6.83 16.84
CA ASP A 269 16.34 -7.46 17.02
C ASP A 269 16.59 -8.57 15.98
N ARG A 270 15.58 -9.41 15.71
CA ARG A 270 15.69 -10.45 14.68
C ARG A 270 15.88 -9.88 13.29
N LEU A 271 15.18 -8.78 12.96
CA LEU A 271 15.37 -8.09 11.69
C LEU A 271 16.80 -7.52 11.59
N LEU A 272 17.34 -6.91 12.66
CA LEU A 272 18.72 -6.43 12.63
C LEU A 272 19.74 -7.56 12.39
N ILE A 273 19.49 -8.75 12.94
CA ILE A 273 20.31 -9.94 12.68
C ILE A 273 20.16 -10.42 11.23
N GLU A 274 18.92 -10.54 10.74
CA GLU A 274 18.60 -10.98 9.38
C GLU A 274 19.27 -10.09 8.32
N TYR A 275 19.23 -8.77 8.52
CA TYR A 275 19.77 -7.78 7.61
C TYR A 275 21.21 -7.34 7.94
N LYS A 276 21.87 -8.03 8.88
CA LYS A 276 23.22 -7.66 9.36
C LYS A 276 24.21 -7.49 8.21
N VAL A 277 24.29 -8.50 7.35
CA VAL A 277 25.28 -8.56 6.28
C VAL A 277 25.10 -7.42 5.27
N PRO A 278 23.94 -7.27 4.59
CA PRO A 278 23.80 -6.22 3.59
C PRO A 278 23.88 -4.81 4.19
N LEU A 279 23.24 -4.53 5.32
CA LEU A 279 23.13 -3.15 5.82
C LEU A 279 24.34 -2.70 6.63
N PHE A 280 24.93 -3.58 7.45
CA PHE A 280 25.92 -3.18 8.46
C PHE A 280 27.32 -3.70 8.15
N ASP A 281 27.45 -4.95 7.70
CA ASP A 281 28.77 -5.50 7.37
C ASP A 281 29.28 -4.98 6.02
N VAL A 282 28.39 -4.88 5.01
CA VAL A 282 28.73 -4.37 3.66
C VAL A 282 28.58 -2.86 3.58
N SER A 283 27.36 -2.32 3.73
CA SER A 283 27.12 -0.87 3.56
C SER A 283 27.57 0.00 4.73
N LYS A 284 28.10 -0.58 5.81
CA LYS A 284 28.61 0.14 7.00
C LYS A 284 27.63 1.16 7.60
N THR A 285 26.32 0.87 7.51
CA THR A 285 25.28 1.77 8.03
C THR A 285 25.45 1.98 9.54
N PRO A 286 25.50 3.22 10.03
CA PRO A 286 25.55 3.49 11.47
C PRO A 286 24.28 2.99 12.18
N LEU A 287 24.43 2.32 13.33
CA LEU A 287 23.28 1.89 14.14
C LEU A 287 22.41 3.06 14.62
N THR A 288 22.98 4.26 14.72
CA THR A 288 22.27 5.50 15.07
C THR A 288 21.28 5.95 14.00
N ASN A 289 21.39 5.43 12.77
CA ASN A 289 20.52 5.77 11.64
C ASN A 289 19.26 4.88 11.58
N VAL A 290 19.14 3.91 12.48
CA VAL A 290 17.95 3.06 12.56
C VAL A 290 16.76 3.90 13.06
N LEU A 291 15.70 3.90 12.26
CA LEU A 291 14.44 4.57 12.55
C LEU A 291 13.42 3.55 13.06
N TYR A 292 12.51 4.01 13.91
CA TYR A 292 11.41 3.20 14.42
C TYR A 292 10.08 3.72 13.86
N ALA A 293 9.25 2.80 13.36
CA ALA A 293 7.94 3.11 12.82
C ALA A 293 6.87 2.17 13.38
N HIS A 294 5.71 2.72 13.75
CA HIS A 294 4.64 1.97 14.40
C HIS A 294 4.11 0.85 13.50
N GLU A 295 4.17 -0.41 13.96
CA GLU A 295 3.81 -1.55 13.13
C GLU A 295 2.31 -1.57 12.78
N SER A 296 1.47 -1.38 13.80
CA SER A 296 0.03 -1.57 13.69
C SER A 296 -0.78 -0.28 13.53
N ASN A 297 -0.12 0.87 13.40
CA ASN A 297 -0.78 2.15 13.19
C ASN A 297 -0.16 2.86 11.98
N PRO A 298 -0.80 2.79 10.81
CA PRO A 298 -0.26 3.34 9.57
C PRO A 298 -0.08 4.87 9.64
N PHE A 299 -0.89 5.59 10.42
CA PHE A 299 -0.76 7.04 10.57
C PHE A 299 0.41 7.45 11.47
N GLU A 300 0.73 6.67 12.50
CA GLU A 300 1.95 6.93 13.29
C GLU A 300 3.21 6.59 12.47
N ALA A 301 3.21 5.47 11.74
CA ALA A 301 4.30 5.14 10.80
C ALA A 301 4.50 6.23 9.74
N TYR A 302 3.40 6.73 9.17
CA TYR A 302 3.38 7.89 8.26
C TYR A 302 4.06 9.11 8.90
N ARG A 303 3.68 9.50 10.11
CA ARG A 303 4.26 10.68 10.80
C ARG A 303 5.75 10.52 11.06
N GLN A 304 6.16 9.33 11.52
CA GLN A 304 7.54 9.02 11.85
C GLN A 304 8.44 9.09 10.60
N LEU A 305 8.02 8.43 9.52
CA LEU A 305 8.76 8.43 8.26
C LEU A 305 8.73 9.80 7.56
N LEU A 306 7.56 10.44 7.46
CA LEU A 306 7.43 11.79 6.90
C LEU A 306 8.32 12.79 7.65
N GLY A 307 8.35 12.71 8.98
CA GLY A 307 9.21 13.53 9.82
C GLY A 307 10.69 13.33 9.51
N ALA A 308 11.13 12.08 9.32
CA ALA A 308 12.50 11.77 8.92
C ALA A 308 12.82 12.31 7.52
N MET A 309 11.96 12.04 6.53
CA MET A 309 12.10 12.52 5.16
C MET A 309 12.21 14.06 5.10
N LYS A 310 11.36 14.79 5.84
CA LYS A 310 11.41 16.26 5.92
C LYS A 310 12.67 16.78 6.60
N ARG A 311 13.22 16.08 7.60
CA ARG A 311 14.49 16.46 8.23
C ARG A 311 15.66 16.33 7.25
N TYR A 312 15.73 15.22 6.51
CA TYR A 312 16.76 15.04 5.48
C TYR A 312 16.60 16.05 4.35
N GLN A 313 15.38 16.25 3.84
CA GLN A 313 15.09 17.24 2.82
C GLN A 313 15.55 18.65 3.23
N ARG A 314 15.24 19.08 4.46
CA ARG A 314 15.69 20.37 4.98
C ARG A 314 17.21 20.45 5.12
N SER A 315 17.83 19.39 5.65
CA SER A 315 19.27 19.38 5.92
C SER A 315 20.08 19.39 4.62
N LEU A 316 19.65 18.63 3.61
CA LEU A 316 20.35 18.49 2.33
C LEU A 316 19.98 19.58 1.32
N SER A 317 18.92 20.36 1.56
CA SER A 317 18.61 21.52 0.72
C SER A 317 19.74 22.56 0.66
N VAL A 318 20.61 22.61 1.67
CA VAL A 318 21.78 23.52 1.70
C VAL A 318 22.86 23.15 0.68
N ILE A 319 22.85 21.90 0.19
CA ILE A 319 23.78 21.38 -0.82
C ILE A 319 23.08 21.07 -2.15
N GLY A 320 21.91 21.67 -2.39
CA GLY A 320 21.21 21.61 -3.68
C GLY A 320 20.07 20.60 -3.75
N GLY A 321 19.88 19.74 -2.74
CA GLY A 321 18.72 18.85 -2.68
C GLY A 321 19.04 17.40 -2.30
N CYS A 322 18.05 16.52 -2.44
CA CYS A 322 18.24 15.08 -2.20
C CYS A 322 17.24 14.19 -2.95
N ARG A 323 17.60 12.93 -3.14
CA ARG A 323 16.67 11.89 -3.59
C ARG A 323 16.26 11.06 -2.38
N LEU A 324 14.97 10.94 -2.12
CA LEU A 324 14.42 10.18 -1.02
C LEU A 324 13.84 8.89 -1.59
N VAL A 325 14.39 7.75 -1.18
CA VAL A 325 13.97 6.43 -1.67
C VAL A 325 13.38 5.65 -0.53
N VAL A 326 12.17 5.11 -0.70
CA VAL A 326 11.51 4.29 0.33
C VAL A 326 11.20 2.92 -0.25
N THR A 327 11.68 1.86 0.41
CA THR A 327 11.45 0.48 -0.03
C THR A 327 10.63 -0.24 1.04
N PRO A 328 9.31 -0.37 0.87
CA PRO A 328 8.46 -0.93 1.90
C PRO A 328 8.43 -2.48 1.85
N LEU A 329 9.30 -3.15 2.61
CA LEU A 329 9.37 -4.62 2.66
C LEU A 329 8.55 -5.22 3.82
N ALA A 330 8.08 -4.38 4.74
CA ALA A 330 7.39 -4.79 5.96
C ALA A 330 5.88 -5.08 5.75
N SER A 331 5.12 -5.17 6.84
CA SER A 331 3.69 -5.53 6.83
C SER A 331 2.83 -4.54 6.04
N LYS A 332 1.57 -4.92 5.76
CA LYS A 332 0.66 -4.09 4.95
C LYS A 332 0.43 -2.71 5.59
N LEU A 333 0.16 -2.63 6.90
CA LEU A 333 -0.10 -1.35 7.57
C LEU A 333 1.07 -0.37 7.54
N ILE A 334 2.27 -0.80 7.93
CA ILE A 334 3.45 0.07 7.87
C ILE A 334 3.77 0.46 6.41
N THR A 335 3.51 -0.42 5.43
CA THR A 335 3.63 -0.10 4.00
C THR A 335 2.66 1.02 3.59
N LEU A 336 1.40 0.96 4.04
CA LEU A 336 0.42 2.02 3.80
C LEU A 336 0.89 3.35 4.41
N GLY A 337 1.38 3.32 5.65
CA GLY A 337 1.96 4.51 6.30
C GLY A 337 3.14 5.09 5.53
N ALA A 338 4.04 4.24 5.02
CA ALA A 338 5.14 4.67 4.18
C ALA A 338 4.69 5.31 2.87
N ALA A 339 3.68 4.75 2.22
CA ALA A 339 3.13 5.30 1.00
C ALA A 339 2.42 6.65 1.23
N LEU A 340 1.70 6.84 2.35
CA LEU A 340 1.16 8.15 2.73
C LEU A 340 2.27 9.19 2.92
N ALA A 341 3.42 8.79 3.48
CA ALA A 341 4.56 9.70 3.70
C ALA A 341 5.17 10.11 2.36
N CYS A 342 5.38 9.14 1.46
CA CYS A 342 5.83 9.39 0.10
C CYS A 342 4.86 10.30 -0.67
N TYR A 343 3.56 10.07 -0.55
CA TYR A 343 2.53 10.88 -1.20
C TYR A 343 2.58 12.34 -0.75
N GLU A 344 2.60 12.59 0.56
CA GLU A 344 2.69 13.98 1.04
C GLU A 344 4.01 14.65 0.65
N MET A 345 5.13 13.92 0.70
CA MET A 345 6.39 14.45 0.20
C MET A 345 6.31 14.79 -1.30
N LYS A 346 5.63 13.98 -2.11
CA LYS A 346 5.45 14.28 -3.53
C LYS A 346 4.63 15.55 -3.77
N LEU A 347 3.55 15.77 -3.00
CA LEU A 347 2.74 16.98 -3.09
C LEU A 347 3.51 18.27 -2.72
N ASP A 348 4.54 18.15 -1.90
CA ASP A 348 5.39 19.28 -1.48
C ASP A 348 6.50 19.63 -2.51
N ILE A 349 6.56 18.94 -3.66
CA ILE A 349 7.52 19.23 -4.73
C ILE A 349 7.02 20.47 -5.51
N VAL A 350 7.15 21.64 -4.89
CA VAL A 350 6.76 22.92 -5.51
C VAL A 350 7.96 23.61 -6.16
N ASN A 351 9.19 23.34 -5.69
CA ASN A 351 10.42 24.02 -6.15
C ASN A 351 11.61 23.07 -6.41
N GLY A 352 11.36 21.78 -6.66
CA GLY A 352 12.32 20.90 -7.36
C GLY A 352 13.71 20.69 -6.74
N ASN A 353 13.88 20.75 -5.41
CA ASN A 353 15.16 20.43 -4.75
C ASN A 353 15.13 19.06 -4.05
N TYR A 354 14.16 18.22 -4.37
CA TYR A 354 14.19 16.81 -3.98
C TYR A 354 13.24 15.98 -4.86
N GLY A 355 13.47 14.67 -4.86
CA GLY A 355 12.59 13.70 -5.50
C GLY A 355 12.24 12.56 -4.55
N VAL A 356 11.12 11.89 -4.78
CA VAL A 356 10.69 10.71 -4.01
C VAL A 356 10.54 9.52 -4.95
N ALA A 357 11.09 8.36 -4.55
CA ALA A 357 10.91 7.12 -5.28
C ALA A 357 10.55 5.94 -4.38
N ILE A 358 9.83 4.98 -4.98
CA ILE A 358 9.42 3.73 -4.33
C ILE A 358 9.79 2.55 -5.23
N PRO A 359 11.06 2.11 -5.23
CA PRO A 359 11.47 0.90 -5.93
C PRO A 359 11.05 -0.34 -5.15
N TYR A 360 10.61 -1.36 -5.86
CA TYR A 360 10.20 -2.63 -5.27
C TYR A 360 10.61 -3.83 -6.13
N ALA A 361 11.23 -4.83 -5.50
CA ALA A 361 11.50 -6.11 -6.14
C ALA A 361 10.32 -7.06 -5.89
N GLU A 362 9.38 -7.13 -6.84
CA GLU A 362 8.20 -8.00 -6.72
C GLU A 362 8.59 -9.48 -6.82
N PRO A 363 8.21 -10.34 -5.86
CA PRO A 363 8.44 -11.77 -5.98
C PRO A 363 7.49 -12.41 -6.99
N LYS A 364 7.99 -13.36 -7.80
CA LYS A 364 7.17 -14.07 -8.79
C LYS A 364 6.55 -15.37 -8.25
N ARG A 365 7.10 -15.90 -7.16
CA ARG A 365 6.67 -17.16 -6.52
C ARG A 365 6.20 -16.91 -5.10
N TYR A 366 5.07 -17.52 -4.76
CA TYR A 366 4.50 -17.53 -3.42
C TYR A 366 4.24 -18.97 -2.99
N SER A 367 4.61 -19.29 -1.75
CA SER A 367 4.37 -20.59 -1.13
C SER A 367 3.69 -20.39 0.23
N VAL A 368 2.58 -21.08 0.44
CA VAL A 368 1.83 -21.09 1.70
C VAL A 368 0.94 -22.33 1.75
N SER A 369 0.74 -22.88 2.96
CA SER A 369 -0.17 -24.00 3.17
C SER A 369 -1.63 -23.57 2.98
N ILE A 370 -2.41 -24.36 2.24
CA ILE A 370 -3.86 -24.14 2.09
C ILE A 370 -4.60 -24.27 3.43
N ALA A 371 -4.14 -25.17 4.31
CA ALA A 371 -4.72 -25.33 5.64
C ALA A 371 -4.52 -24.04 6.47
N ALA A 372 -3.34 -23.43 6.38
CA ALA A 372 -3.05 -22.15 7.02
C ALA A 372 -3.97 -21.03 6.50
N LEU A 373 -4.12 -20.92 5.16
CA LEU A 373 -5.02 -19.94 4.54
C LEU A 373 -6.46 -20.07 5.05
N ARG A 374 -6.98 -21.30 5.12
CA ARG A 374 -8.36 -21.57 5.57
C ARG A 374 -8.57 -21.38 7.08
N SER A 375 -7.51 -21.57 7.87
CA SER A 375 -7.56 -21.39 9.33
C SER A 375 -7.41 -19.92 9.78
N SER A 376 -7.07 -19.02 8.85
CA SER A 376 -6.85 -17.61 9.17
C SER A 376 -8.11 -16.94 9.69
N ALA A 377 -7.96 -16.18 10.77
CA ALA A 377 -9.02 -15.40 11.39
C ALA A 377 -8.56 -13.94 11.47
N PRO A 378 -8.73 -13.17 10.38
CA PRO A 378 -8.13 -11.84 10.30
C PRO A 378 -8.85 -10.83 11.19
N ASP A 379 -8.06 -9.95 11.81
CA ASP A 379 -8.55 -8.65 12.26
C ASP A 379 -8.75 -7.76 11.04
N VAL A 380 -9.87 -7.04 11.01
CA VAL A 380 -10.08 -6.01 9.98
C VAL A 380 -9.57 -4.68 10.52
N SER A 381 -8.78 -4.00 9.71
CA SER A 381 -8.30 -2.63 9.93
C SER A 381 -8.85 -1.75 8.82
N ALA A 382 -9.36 -0.57 9.19
CA ALA A 382 -9.96 0.38 8.25
C ALA A 382 -9.35 1.76 8.44
N MET A 383 -8.92 2.38 7.34
CA MET A 383 -8.44 3.75 7.27
C MET A 383 -9.37 4.57 6.41
N VAL A 384 -9.82 5.74 6.87
CA VAL A 384 -10.50 6.72 6.01
C VAL A 384 -9.49 7.79 5.62
N LEU A 385 -9.23 7.96 4.33
CA LEU A 385 -8.19 8.87 3.82
C LEU A 385 -8.74 10.22 3.34
N THR A 386 -9.97 10.24 2.86
CA THR A 386 -10.65 11.44 2.32
C THR A 386 -12.13 11.43 2.68
N GLY A 387 -12.80 12.56 2.43
CA GLY A 387 -14.25 12.70 2.52
C GLY A 387 -14.73 13.36 3.83
N ASP A 388 -15.97 13.04 4.23
CA ASP A 388 -16.73 13.83 5.22
C ASP A 388 -16.08 13.86 6.61
N ALA A 389 -15.31 12.82 6.95
CA ALA A 389 -14.56 12.76 8.21
C ALA A 389 -13.53 13.88 8.37
N TYR A 390 -13.19 14.57 7.29
CA TYR A 390 -12.21 15.65 7.24
C TYR A 390 -12.82 17.03 6.94
N ALA A 391 -14.14 17.12 6.73
CA ALA A 391 -14.85 18.33 6.34
C ALA A 391 -14.96 19.37 7.47
#